data_AF-A0A661W8R7-F1
#
_entry.id   AF-A0A661W8R7-F1
#
_cell.length_a   1.000
_cell.length_b   1.000
_cell.length_c   1.000
_cell.angle_alpha   90.00
_cell.angle_beta   90.00
_cell.angle_gamma   90.00
#
_symmetry.space_group_name_H-M   'P 1'
#
loop_
_entity.id
_entity.type
_entity.pdbx_description
1 polymer ?
#
loop_
_entity_poly.entity_id
_entity_poly.type
_entity_poly.pdbx_seq_one_letter_code
_entity_poly.pdbx_strand_id
1 'polypeptide(L)' 'MNDLKFKPLEELSYEEALQELEELVKTLESGDNDLQTTLLHFERGQKLASYCISLLDDAEKKVDRLMKGEDESS' A
#
# COMPACT_ATOMS: atom_id res chain seq x y z
N MET A 1 -10.16 -18.62 -2.34
CA MET A 1 -11.45 -17.89 -2.32
C MET A 1 -11.39 -16.91 -1.16
N ASN A 2 -10.89 -15.69 -1.41
CA ASN A 2 -11.13 -14.50 -0.59
C ASN A 2 -10.78 -13.18 -1.32
N ASP A 3 -10.24 -13.26 -2.55
CA ASP A 3 -9.85 -12.11 -3.38
C ASP A 3 -11.01 -11.31 -4.01
N LEU A 4 -12.28 -11.62 -3.69
CA LEU A 4 -13.44 -10.91 -4.26
C LEU A 4 -13.88 -9.67 -3.44
N LYS A 5 -13.24 -9.37 -2.31
CA LYS A 5 -13.61 -8.21 -1.46
C LYS A 5 -12.71 -6.98 -1.63
N PHE A 6 -11.50 -7.14 -2.14
CA PHE A 6 -10.52 -6.05 -2.22
C PHE A 6 -10.07 -5.84 -3.66
N LYS A 7 -9.85 -4.58 -4.04
CA LYS A 7 -9.26 -4.27 -5.35
C LYS A 7 -7.84 -4.87 -5.44
N PRO A 8 -7.42 -5.34 -6.62
CA PRO A 8 -6.02 -5.72 -6.86
C PRO A 8 -5.09 -4.56 -6.51
N LEU A 9 -3.93 -4.85 -5.90
CA LEU A 9 -2.98 -3.81 -5.47
C LEU A 9 -2.49 -2.97 -6.65
N GLU A 10 -2.24 -3.63 -7.78
CA GLU A 10 -1.76 -3.01 -9.02
C GLU A 10 -2.74 -1.97 -9.61
N GLU A 11 -4.00 -1.99 -9.19
CA GLU A 11 -5.03 -1.02 -9.60
C GLU A 11 -5.15 0.17 -8.65
N LEU A 12 -4.44 0.16 -7.51
CA LEU A 12 -4.52 1.21 -6.50
C LEU A 12 -3.44 2.28 -6.70
N SER A 13 -3.84 3.54 -6.55
CA SER A 13 -2.88 4.63 -6.29
C SER A 13 -2.27 4.53 -4.90
N TYR A 14 -1.19 5.29 -4.64
CA TYR A 14 -0.59 5.38 -3.31
C TYR A 14 -1.61 5.85 -2.27
N GLU A 15 -2.38 6.89 -2.59
CA GLU A 15 -3.40 7.46 -1.71
C GLU A 15 -4.53 6.47 -1.44
N GLU A 16 -4.99 5.74 -2.46
CA GLU A 16 -6.02 4.72 -2.28
C GLU A 16 -5.53 3.56 -1.41
N ALA A 17 -4.29 3.09 -1.62
CA ALA A 17 -3.70 2.02 -0.83
C ALA A 17 -3.48 2.44 0.64
N LEU A 18 -3.05 3.69 0.86
CA LEU A 18 -2.88 4.25 2.20
C LEU A 18 -4.22 4.41 2.92
N GLN A 19 -5.24 4.96 2.24
CA GLN A 19 -6.57 5.11 2.82
C GLN A 19 -7.17 3.75 3.21
N GLU A 20 -7.06 2.74 2.33
CA GLU A 20 -7.54 1.39 2.63
C GLU A 20 -6.80 0.82 3.86
N LEU A 21 -5.48 1.03 3.96
CA LEU A 21 -4.70 0.58 5.12
C LEU A 21 -5.16 1.24 6.42
N GLU A 22 -5.40 2.55 6.42
CA GLU A 22 -5.91 3.29 7.59
C GLU A 22 -7.29 2.79 8.04
N GLU A 23 -8.18 2.51 7.09
CA GLU A 23 -9.50 1.96 7.36
C GLU A 23 -9.42 0.55 7.97
N LEU A 24 -8.50 -0.29 7.48
CA LEU A 24 -8.27 -1.63 8.03
C LEU A 24 -7.71 -1.55 9.45
N VAL A 25 -6.74 -0.67 9.72
CA VAL A 25 -6.19 -0.47 11.07
C VAL A 25 -7.29 -0.04 12.04
N LYS A 26 -8.08 0.96 11.67
CA LYS A 26 -9.21 1.43 12.49
C LYS A 26 -10.22 0.32 12.78
N THR A 27 -10.48 -0.53 11.80
CA THR A 27 -11.38 -1.68 11.93
C THR A 27 -10.81 -2.74 12.87
N LEU A 28 -9.51 -3.00 12.82
CA LEU A 28 -8.83 -3.93 13.72
C LEU A 28 -8.79 -3.40 15.17
N GLU A 29 -8.59 -2.10 15.35
CA GLU A 29 -8.55 -1.45 16.66
C GLU A 29 -9.92 -1.44 17.36
N SER A 30 -11.04 -1.49 16.62
CA SER A 30 -12.37 -1.53 17.24
C SER A 30 -12.65 -2.82 18.00
N GLY A 31 -11.98 -3.93 17.63
CA GLY A 31 -12.12 -5.22 18.31
C GLY A 31 -13.47 -5.93 18.10
N ASP A 32 -14.34 -5.42 17.23
CA ASP A 32 -15.70 -5.96 16.99
C ASP A 32 -15.74 -7.10 15.94
N ASN A 33 -14.57 -7.52 15.42
CA ASN A 33 -14.47 -8.49 14.33
C ASN A 33 -14.20 -9.91 14.84
N ASP A 34 -14.76 -10.91 14.14
CA ASP A 34 -14.40 -12.30 14.38
C ASP A 34 -12.93 -12.57 14.00
N LEU A 35 -12.38 -13.68 14.49
CA LEU A 35 -10.99 -14.05 14.28
C LEU A 35 -10.63 -14.21 12.78
N GLN A 36 -11.52 -14.78 11.97
CA GLN A 36 -11.23 -14.98 10.53
C GLN A 36 -11.19 -13.65 9.79
N THR A 37 -12.15 -12.76 10.09
CA THR A 37 -12.20 -11.40 9.56
C THR A 37 -10.97 -10.61 9.98
N THR A 38 -10.56 -10.70 11.24
CA THR A 38 -9.36 -10.06 11.79
C THR A 38 -8.09 -10.51 11.05
N LEU A 39 -7.92 -11.83 10.85
CA LEU A 39 -6.79 -12.38 10.11
C LEU A 39 -6.76 -11.91 8.65
N LEU A 40 -7.91 -11.87 7.98
CA LEU A 40 -8.02 -11.38 6.61
C LEU A 40 -7.61 -9.90 6.49
N HIS A 41 -8.10 -9.04 7.40
CA HIS A 41 -7.78 -7.61 7.41
C HIS A 41 -6.29 -7.39 7.70
N PHE A 42 -5.71 -8.19 8.60
CA PHE A 42 -4.29 -8.13 8.91
C PHE A 42 -3.41 -8.52 7.71
N GLU A 43 -3.74 -9.61 7.01
CA GLU A 43 -3.03 -10.02 5.79
C GLU A 43 -3.12 -8.97 4.69
N ARG A 44 -4.30 -8.38 4.49
CA ARG A 44 -4.50 -7.29 3.53
C ARG A 44 -3.69 -6.05 3.93
N GLY A 45 -3.70 -5.68 5.21
CA GLY A 45 -2.93 -4.56 5.73
C GLY A 45 -1.43 -4.70 5.49
N GLN A 46 -0.86 -5.89 5.73
CA GLN A 46 0.55 -6.16 5.41
C GLN A 46 0.87 -5.99 3.92
N LYS A 47 -0.02 -6.48 3.05
CA LYS A 47 0.15 -6.34 1.60
C LYS A 47 0.10 -4.88 1.16
N LEU A 48 -0.85 -4.10 1.67
CA LEU A 48 -0.97 -2.66 1.40
C LEU A 48 0.26 -1.89 1.89
N ALA A 49 0.74 -2.15 3.11
CA ALA A 49 1.92 -1.51 3.65
C ALA A 49 3.17 -1.78 2.78
N SER A 50 3.38 -3.04 2.38
CA SER A 50 4.47 -3.40 1.46
C SER A 50 4.33 -2.72 0.10
N TYR A 51 3.11 -2.60 -0.42
CA TYR A 51 2.84 -1.95 -1.69
C TYR A 51 3.12 -0.44 -1.64
N CYS A 52 2.67 0.26 -0.60
CA CYS A 52 2.97 1.67 -0.37
C CYS A 52 4.47 1.94 -0.33
N ILE A 53 5.25 1.10 0.36
CA ILE A 53 6.72 1.21 0.41
C ILE A 53 7.32 1.06 -0.99
N SER A 54 6.85 0.09 -1.79
CA SER A 54 7.36 -0.10 -3.15
C SER A 54 7.07 1.10 -4.07
N LEU A 55 5.89 1.72 -3.96
CA LEU A 55 5.55 2.91 -4.73
C LEU A 55 6.45 4.11 -4.37
N LEU A 56 6.78 4.28 -3.08
CA LEU A 56 7.69 5.32 -2.63
C LEU A 56 9.12 5.10 -3.13
N ASP A 57 9.62 3.87 -3.05
CA ASP A 57 10.95 3.49 -3.55
C ASP A 57 11.07 3.72 -5.07
N ASP A 58 10.03 3.39 -5.83
CA ASP A 58 9.98 3.67 -7.27
C ASP A 58 9.92 5.17 -7.58
N ALA A 59 9.18 5.95 -6.78
CA ALA A 59 9.14 7.40 -6.90
C ALA A 59 10.51 8.04 -6.60
N GLU A 60 11.17 7.60 -5.53
CA GLU A 60 12.51 8.06 -5.14
C GLU A 60 13.53 7.76 -6.24
N LYS A 61 13.57 6.53 -6.74
CA LYS A 61 14.45 6.16 -7.87
C LYS A 61 14.20 6.98 -9.12
N LYS A 62 12.94 7.37 -9.38
CA LYS A 62 12.60 8.22 -10.52
C LYS A 62 13.15 9.63 -10.34
N VAL A 63 13.02 10.21 -9.15
CA VAL A 63 13.60 11.51 -8.81
C VAL A 63 15.12 11.49 -8.94
N ASP A 64 15.78 10.47 -8.36
CA ASP A 64 17.24 10.30 -8.44
C ASP A 64 17.76 10.26 -9.88
N ARG A 65 17.06 9.56 -10.78
CA ARG A 65 17.44 9.50 -12.19
C ARG A 65 17.31 10.83 -12.90
N LEU A 66 16.27 11.61 -12.57
CA LEU A 66 16.07 12.94 -13.12
C LEU A 66 17.19 13.88 -12.68
N MET A 67 17.52 13.88 -11.38
CA MET A 67 18.59 14.72 -10.84
C MET A 67 19.97 14.35 -11.41
N LYS A 68 20.29 13.05 -11.55
CA LYS A 68 21.56 12.61 -12.15
C LYS A 68 21.67 12.91 -13.65
N GLY A 69 20.55 12.95 -14.36
CA GLY A 69 20.52 13.30 -15.79
C GLY A 69 20.77 14.80 -16.06
N GLU A 70 20.51 15.67 -15.07
CA GLU A 70 20.79 17.11 -15.17
C GLU A 70 22.29 17.43 -14.99
N ASP A 71 23.05 16.60 -14.27
CA ASP A 71 24.50 16.77 -14.07
C ASP A 71 25.36 16.36 -15.28
N GLU A 72 24.90 15.45 -16.15
CA GLU A 72 25.66 15.04 -17.35
C GLU A 72 25.47 15.96 -18.57
N SER A 73 24.68 17.04 -18.42
CA SER A 73 24.31 17.96 -19.51
C SER A 73 24.96 19.36 -19.41
N SER A 74 25.91 19.59 -18.49
CA SER A 74 26.66 20.85 -18.33
C SER A 74 28.16 20.70 -18.51
#